data_AF-A0A497EED1-F1
#
_entry.id   AF-A0A497EED1-F1
#
_cell.length_a   1.000
_cell.length_b   1.000
_cell.length_c   1.000
_cell.angle_alpha   90.00
_cell.angle_beta   90.00
_cell.angle_gamma   90.00
#
_symmetry.space_group_name_H-M   'P 1'
#
loop_
_entity.id
_entity.type
_entity.pdbx_description
1 polymer ?
#
loop_
_entity_poly.entity_id
_entity_poly.type
_entity_poly.pdbx_seq_one_letter_code
_entity_poly.pdbx_strand_id
1 'polypeptide(L)' 'MTTFTELYRQHAHQVYRFALWMCANEADAEDITAETFARAWVGVDDARFDTAKAYLMTIARNLVKNRHRRNR' A
#
# COMPACT_ATOMS: atom_id res chain seq x y z
N MET A 1 19.97 2.09 8.67
CA MET A 1 19.10 1.29 7.77
C MET A 1 17.71 1.31 8.37
N THR A 2 16.74 1.90 7.68
CA THR A 2 15.34 1.79 8.07
C THR A 2 14.87 0.38 7.72
N THR A 3 14.35 -0.34 8.69
CA THR A 3 13.83 -1.70 8.47
C THR A 3 12.45 -1.64 7.83
N PHE A 4 12.06 -2.70 7.14
CA PHE A 4 10.68 -2.82 6.64
C PHE A 4 9.64 -2.71 7.75
N THR A 5 9.95 -3.18 8.97
CA THR A 5 9.07 -3.05 10.14
C THR A 5 8.78 -1.58 10.47
N GLU A 6 9.78 -0.70 10.39
CA GLU A 6 9.60 0.73 10.61
C GLU A 6 8.77 1.36 9.49
N LEU A 7 9.05 1.00 8.24
CA LEU A 7 8.27 1.43 7.08
C LEU A 7 6.80 1.00 7.20
N TYR A 8 6.54 -0.23 7.64
CA TYR A 8 5.18 -0.72 7.91
C TYR A 8 4.51 0.09 9.02
N ARG A 9 5.16 0.22 10.19
CA ARG A 9 4.62 0.98 11.33
C ARG A 9 4.30 2.43 10.98
N GLN A 10 5.13 3.07 10.16
CA GLN A 10 4.98 4.47 9.78
C GLN A 10 3.87 4.69 8.74
N HIS A 11 3.65 3.74 7.83
CA HIS A 11 2.80 3.95 6.65
C HIS A 11 1.54 3.09 6.59
N ALA A 12 1.43 1.99 7.33
CA ALA A 12 0.31 1.05 7.22
C ALA A 12 -1.04 1.74 7.42
N HIS A 13 -1.17 2.57 8.46
CA HIS A 13 -2.41 3.30 8.73
C HIS A 13 -2.77 4.30 7.62
N GLN A 14 -1.78 4.96 7.01
CA GLN A 14 -2.03 5.90 5.91
C GLN A 14 -2.49 5.17 4.64
N VAL A 15 -1.85 4.03 4.32
CA VAL A 15 -2.24 3.18 3.19
C VAL A 15 -3.65 2.62 3.39
N TYR A 16 -3.96 2.13 4.60
CA TYR A 16 -5.28 1.62 4.96
C TYR A 16 -6.37 2.69 4.80
N ARG A 17 -6.17 3.88 5.38
CA ARG A 17 -7.15 4.97 5.26
C ARG A 17 -7.37 5.40 3.81
N PHE A 18 -6.31 5.42 3.00
CA PHE A 18 -6.42 5.70 1.57
C PHE A 18 -7.24 4.61 0.85
N ALA A 19 -6.95 3.34 1.09
CA ALA A 19 -7.68 2.23 0.49
C ALA A 19 -9.15 2.20 0.91
N LEU A 20 -9.44 2.44 2.19
CA LEU A 20 -10.79 2.52 2.74
C LEU A 20 -11.59 3.66 2.10
N TRP A 21 -10.98 4.83 1.95
CA TRP A 21 -11.62 5.96 1.27
C TRP A 21 -11.97 5.64 -0.19
N MET A 22 -11.12 4.88 -0.88
CA MET A 22 -11.29 4.55 -2.29
C MET A 22 -12.30 3.42 -2.53
N CYS A 23 -12.35 2.41 -1.66
CA CYS A 23 -13.16 1.21 -1.87
C CYS A 23 -14.45 1.20 -1.04
N ALA A 24 -14.55 2.04 0.00
CA ALA A 24 -15.69 2.08 0.93
C ALA A 24 -16.06 0.70 1.54
N ASN A 25 -15.08 -0.19 1.65
CA ASN A 25 -15.21 -1.54 2.17
C ASN A 25 -13.96 -1.87 2.99
N GLU A 26 -14.16 -2.32 4.24
CA GLU A 26 -13.07 -2.59 5.19
C GLU A 26 -12.22 -3.78 4.76
N ALA A 27 -12.83 -4.89 4.35
CA ALA A 27 -12.11 -6.08 3.90
C ALA A 27 -11.24 -5.79 2.66
N ASP A 28 -11.78 -5.02 1.70
CA ASP A 28 -11.02 -4.58 0.53
C ASP A 28 -9.84 -3.67 0.92
N ALA A 29 -10.04 -2.80 1.92
CA ALA A 29 -8.99 -1.90 2.39
C ALA A 29 -7.87 -2.65 3.11
N GLU A 30 -8.20 -3.65 3.92
CA GLU A 30 -7.24 -4.54 4.58
C GLU A 30 -6.43 -5.32 3.53
N ASP A 31 -7.10 -5.97 2.58
CA ASP A 31 -6.47 -6.71 1.47
C ASP A 31 -5.49 -5.83 0.69
N ILE A 32 -5.94 -4.64 0.27
CA ILE A 32 -5.12 -3.71 -0.52
C ILE A 32 -3.92 -3.24 0.29
N THR A 33 -4.08 -3.02 1.59
CA THR A 33 -2.98 -2.64 2.47
C THR A 33 -1.96 -3.77 2.57
N ALA A 34 -2.40 -4.98 2.89
CA ALA A 34 -1.52 -6.15 2.99
C ALA A 34 -0.75 -6.38 1.67
N GLU A 35 -1.45 -6.38 0.53
CA GLU A 35 -0.83 -6.59 -0.77
C GLU A 35 0.11 -5.44 -1.17
N THR A 36 -0.18 -4.20 -0.74
CA THR A 36 0.72 -3.06 -0.96
C THR A 36 2.09 -3.30 -0.31
N PHE A 37 2.11 -3.71 0.95
CA PHE A 37 3.35 -3.97 1.67
C PHE A 37 4.04 -5.25 1.20
N ALA A 38 3.30 -6.29 0.80
CA ALA A 38 3.88 -7.49 0.20
C ALA A 38 4.61 -7.17 -1.13
N ARG A 39 4.01 -6.34 -1.99
CA ARG A 39 4.65 -5.88 -3.24
C ARG A 39 5.84 -4.95 -2.96
N ALA A 40 5.74 -4.09 -1.94
CA ALA A 40 6.85 -3.24 -1.55
C ALA A 40 8.03 -4.04 -1.00
N TRP A 41 7.78 -5.11 -0.24
CA TRP A 41 8.83 -5.99 0.28
C TRP A 41 9.70 -6.63 -0.82
N VAL A 42 9.08 -7.05 -1.93
CA VAL A 42 9.79 -7.63 -3.08
C VAL A 42 10.58 -6.58 -3.88
N GLY A 43 10.18 -5.31 -3.81
CA GLY A 43 10.70 -4.24 -4.65
C GLY A 43 11.46 -3.12 -3.94
N VAL A 44 11.69 -3.21 -2.63
CA VAL A 44 12.45 -2.20 -1.87
C VAL A 44 13.95 -2.47 -2.00
N ASP A 45 14.66 -1.49 -2.53
CA ASP A 45 16.10 -1.30 -2.32
C ASP A 45 16.31 -0.07 -1.43
N ASP A 46 17.49 0.07 -0.83
CA ASP A 46 17.81 1.14 0.12
C ASP A 46 17.54 2.57 -0.42
N ALA A 47 17.63 2.79 -1.73
CA ALA A 47 17.33 4.07 -2.39
C ALA A 47 15.85 4.45 -2.40
N ARG A 48 14.93 3.50 -2.09
CA ARG A 48 13.48 3.75 -2.11
C ARG A 48 12.92 4.19 -0.77
N PHE A 49 13.71 4.19 0.31
CA PHE A 49 13.23 4.61 1.63
C PHE A 49 12.85 6.09 1.68
N ASP A 50 13.62 6.97 1.03
CA ASP A 50 13.35 8.41 0.99
C ASP A 50 12.02 8.73 0.27
N THR A 51 11.57 7.84 -0.62
CA THR A 51 10.34 7.99 -1.40
C THR A 51 9.27 6.94 -1.04
N ALA A 52 9.45 6.24 0.09
CA ALA A 52 8.63 5.10 0.49
C ALA A 52 7.13 5.42 0.48
N LYS A 53 6.73 6.59 1.02
CA LYS A 53 5.32 7.01 1.03
C LYS A 53 4.74 7.10 -0.38
N ALA A 54 5.42 7.77 -1.30
CA ALA A 54 4.94 7.95 -2.67
C ALA A 54 4.88 6.60 -3.42
N TYR A 55 5.85 5.73 -3.17
CA TYR A 55 5.89 4.38 -3.73
C TYR A 55 4.74 3.51 -3.24
N LEU A 56 4.49 3.45 -1.93
CA LEU A 56 3.37 2.71 -1.32
C LEU A 56 2.02 3.21 -1.84
N MET A 57 1.83 4.53 -1.94
CA MET A 57 0.58 5.10 -2.47
C MET A 57 0.37 4.77 -3.95
N THR A 58 1.44 4.67 -4.73
CA THR A 58 1.37 4.25 -6.14
C THR A 58 0.89 2.81 -6.25
N ILE A 59 1.45 1.90 -5.44
CA ILE A 59 1.02 0.49 -5.41
C ILE A 59 -0.45 0.38 -5.00
N ALA A 60 -0.83 1.01 -3.89
CA ALA A 60 -2.20 0.97 -3.38
C ALA A 60 -3.22 1.50 -4.41
N ARG A 61 -2.91 2.62 -5.08
CA ARG A 61 -3.76 3.19 -6.13
C ARG A 61 -3.95 2.24 -7.32
N ASN A 62 -2.88 1.54 -7.72
CA ASN A 62 -2.96 0.55 -8.79
C ASN A 62 -3.81 -0.66 -8.41
N LEU A 63 -3.70 -1.14 -7.16
CA LEU A 63 -4.53 -2.21 -6.64
C LEU A 63 -6.02 -1.85 -6.61
N VAL A 64 -6.34 -0.66 -6.10
CA VAL A 64 -7.70 -0.10 -6.12
C VAL A 64 -8.25 -0.07 -7.56
N LYS A 65 -7.50 0.48 -8.51
CA LYS A 65 -7.91 0.56 -9.92
C LYS A 65 -8.18 -0.83 -10.52
N ASN A 66 -7.32 -1.79 -10.21
CA ASN A 66 -7.47 -3.17 -10.69
C ASN A 66 -8.68 -3.87 -10.06
N ARG A 67 -8.99 -3.60 -8.79
CA ARG A 67 -10.20 -4.12 -8.14
C ARG A 67 -11.46 -3.54 -8.77
N HIS A 68 -11.53 -2.21 -8.96
CA HIS A 68 -12.65 -1.58 -9.66
C HIS A 68 -12.87 -2.09 -11.09
N ARG A 69 -11.81 -2.47 -11.81
CA ARG A 69 -11.93 -3.11 -13.13
C ARG A 69 -12.50 -4.53 -13.08
N ARG A 70 -12.24 -5.28 -12.01
CA ARG A 70 -12.72 -6.67 -11.84
C ARG A 70 -14.17 -6.74 -11.36
N ASN A 71 -14.64 -5.70 -10.66
CA ASN A 71 -15.99 -5.61 -10.14
C ASN A 71 -16.99 -4.94 -11.11
N ARG A 72 -16.57 -4.67 -12.36
CA ARG A 72 -17.43 -4.24 -13.47
C ARG A 72 -17.75 -5.42 -14.35
#